data_AF-A0A957RBR0-F1
#
_entry.id   AF-A0A957RBR0-F1
#
_cell.length_a   1.000
_cell.length_b   1.000
_cell.length_c   1.000
_cell.angle_alpha   90.00
_cell.angle_beta   90.00
_cell.angle_gamma   90.00
#
_symmetry.space_group_name_H-M   'P 1'
#
loop_
_entity.id
_entity.type
_entity.pdbx_description
1 polymer ?
#
loop_
_entity_poly.entity_id
_entity_poly.type
_entity_poly.pdbx_seq_one_letter_code
_entity_poly.pdbx_strand_id
1 'polypeptide(L)'
;MAKGIRSPDFAVSFTTSHTFMLEVTRIQADAKSTPEARLAAAIAEKLGQLLPQRSNALLVGIEAAELNQDDIQRALLGIQQRAEQNDRAFLQRCRFRDRADFFRHYQRLSEILVRQPQLDAGNSVVTWINPQAKHPLPSKVRNALYRSHVS
;
A
#
# COMPACT_ATOMS: atom_id res chain seq x y z
N MET A 1 -29.37 10.25 2.81
CA MET A 1 -28.76 8.92 2.58
C MET A 1 -27.58 8.77 3.53
N ALA A 2 -27.60 7.79 4.43
CA ALA A 2 -26.48 7.52 5.33
C ALA A 2 -25.27 7.14 4.48
N LYS A 3 -24.23 7.97 4.50
CA LYS A 3 -22.95 7.71 3.84
C LYS A 3 -22.37 6.48 4.53
N GLY A 4 -22.50 5.30 3.90
CA GLY A 4 -22.02 4.04 4.46
C GLY A 4 -20.59 4.21 4.94
N ILE A 5 -20.32 3.83 6.19
CA ILE A 5 -18.97 3.84 6.74
C ILE A 5 -18.15 2.90 5.85
N ARG A 6 -17.18 3.46 5.13
CA ARG A 6 -16.33 2.68 4.23
C ARG A 6 -15.50 1.72 5.08
N SER A 7 -15.71 0.42 4.87
CA SER A 7 -14.89 -0.65 5.44
C SER A 7 -13.67 -0.92 4.56
N PRO A 8 -12.58 -1.45 5.14
CA PRO A 8 -11.49 -1.97 4.34
C PRO A 8 -11.96 -3.16 3.51
N ASP A 9 -11.20 -3.51 2.47
CA ASP A 9 -11.50 -4.69 1.65
C ASP A 9 -11.54 -5.96 2.52
N PHE A 10 -10.60 -6.10 3.47
CA PHE A 10 -10.60 -7.19 4.45
C PHE A 10 -10.17 -6.74 5.86
N ALA A 11 -10.74 -7.38 6.87
CA ALA A 11 -10.20 -7.44 8.22
C ALA A 11 -9.60 -8.84 8.44
N VAL A 12 -8.28 -8.94 8.51
CA VAL A 12 -7.57 -10.21 8.56
C VAL A 12 -7.19 -10.52 10.00
N SER A 13 -7.71 -11.63 10.53
CA SER A 13 -7.33 -12.15 11.84
C SER A 13 -6.22 -13.19 11.68
N PHE A 14 -5.04 -12.89 12.21
CA PHE A 14 -3.95 -13.84 12.34
C PHE A 14 -3.96 -14.42 13.75
N THR A 15 -4.19 -15.72 13.86
CA THR A 15 -4.52 -16.40 15.12
C THR A 15 -5.76 -15.76 15.78
N THR A 16 -5.93 -15.88 17.10
CA THR A 16 -7.05 -15.27 17.85
C THR A 16 -6.74 -13.86 18.39
N SER A 17 -5.51 -13.37 18.27
CA SER A 17 -5.03 -12.19 19.03
C SER A 17 -4.68 -10.96 18.19
N HIS A 18 -4.59 -11.08 16.87
CA HIS A 18 -4.13 -9.99 16.02
C HIS A 18 -5.05 -9.82 14.81
N THR A 19 -5.67 -8.63 14.70
CA THR A 19 -6.45 -8.25 13.52
C THR A 19 -5.81 -7.02 12.88
N PHE A 20 -5.57 -7.08 11.57
CA PHE A 20 -5.08 -5.96 10.78
C PHE A 20 -5.98 -5.74 9.56
N MET A 21 -5.98 -4.52 9.05
CA MET A 21 -6.80 -4.15 7.89
C MET A 21 -5.98 -4.37 6.62
N LEU A 22 -6.57 -4.99 5.62
CA LEU A 22 -5.93 -5.22 4.33
C LEU A 22 -6.75 -4.55 3.23
N GLU A 23 -6.11 -3.62 2.54
CA GLU A 23 -6.57 -3.09 1.26
C GLU A 23 -5.95 -3.91 0.13
N VAL A 24 -6.74 -4.17 -0.92
CA VAL A 24 -6.27 -4.88 -2.11
C VAL A 24 -6.48 -4.00 -3.33
N THR A 25 -5.49 -3.96 -4.21
CA THR A 25 -5.61 -3.28 -5.51
C THR A 25 -4.83 -4.03 -6.57
N ARG A 26 -5.18 -3.77 -7.82
CA ARG A 26 -4.52 -4.36 -9.00
C ARG A 26 -4.10 -3.26 -9.95
N ILE A 27 -2.88 -3.35 -10.45
CA ILE A 27 -2.31 -2.46 -11.46
C ILE A 27 -2.24 -3.24 -12.77
N GLN A 28 -2.99 -2.75 -13.76
CA GLN A 28 -2.96 -3.26 -15.12
C GLN A 28 -1.71 -2.75 -15.86
N ALA A 29 -1.29 -3.51 -16.86
CA ALA A 29 -0.27 -3.06 -17.79
C ALA A 29 -0.81 -1.86 -18.60
N ASP A 30 -0.02 -0.81 -18.70
CA ASP A 30 -0.32 0.37 -19.52
C ASP A 30 0.96 0.85 -20.18
N ALA A 31 0.95 0.97 -21.51
CA ALA A 31 2.10 1.40 -22.29
C ALA A 31 2.45 2.89 -22.09
N LYS A 32 1.54 3.70 -21.54
CA LYS A 32 1.70 5.15 -21.42
C LYS A 32 2.36 5.61 -20.11
N SER A 33 2.49 4.71 -19.15
CA SER A 33 3.03 5.02 -17.82
C SER A 33 4.10 4.00 -17.42
N THR A 34 5.02 4.39 -16.54
CA THR A 34 5.94 3.40 -15.96
C THR A 34 5.24 2.61 -14.85
N PRO A 35 5.63 1.35 -14.61
CA PRO A 35 5.12 0.57 -13.49
C PRO A 35 5.20 1.31 -12.13
N GLU A 36 6.29 2.04 -11.87
CA GLU A 36 6.46 2.77 -10.62
C GLU A 36 5.49 3.95 -10.50
N ALA A 37 5.24 4.67 -11.61
CA ALA A 37 4.27 5.77 -11.62
C ALA A 37 2.84 5.28 -11.35
N ARG A 38 2.48 4.10 -11.90
CA ARG A 38 1.20 3.45 -11.59
C ARG A 38 1.12 2.98 -10.15
N LEU A 39 2.21 2.40 -9.62
CA LEU A 39 2.29 1.99 -8.23
C LEU A 39 2.12 3.18 -7.28
N ALA A 40 2.81 4.28 -7.54
CA ALA A 40 2.68 5.53 -6.80
C ALA A 40 1.23 6.04 -6.78
N ALA A 41 0.56 6.04 -7.94
CA ALA A 41 -0.84 6.45 -8.03
C ALA A 41 -1.77 5.53 -7.23
N ALA A 42 -1.65 4.21 -7.41
CA ALA A 42 -2.47 3.22 -6.72
C ALA A 42 -2.31 3.29 -5.19
N ILE A 43 -1.07 3.45 -4.70
CA ILE A 43 -0.79 3.62 -3.26
C ILE A 43 -1.46 4.91 -2.76
N ALA A 44 -1.25 6.05 -3.43
CA ALA A 44 -1.78 7.33 -2.99
C ALA A 44 -3.31 7.34 -2.92
N GLU A 45 -3.99 6.67 -3.85
CA GLU A 45 -5.46 6.52 -3.85
C GLU A 45 -5.98 5.64 -2.70
N LYS A 46 -5.18 4.66 -2.25
CA LYS A 46 -5.52 3.76 -1.14
C LYS A 46 -5.20 4.36 0.24
N LEU A 47 -4.24 5.26 0.37
CA LEU A 47 -3.88 5.92 1.64
C LEU A 47 -5.08 6.58 2.35
N GLY A 48 -5.98 7.20 1.58
CA GLY A 48 -7.21 7.82 2.11
C GLY A 48 -8.22 6.82 2.71
N GLN A 49 -8.06 5.53 2.43
CA GLN A 49 -8.96 4.44 2.79
C GLN A 49 -8.51 3.73 4.08
N LEU A 50 -7.26 3.94 4.49
CA LEU A 50 -6.66 3.30 5.65
C LEU A 50 -7.29 3.78 6.96
N LEU A 51 -7.61 2.84 7.84
CA LEU A 51 -8.27 3.13 9.11
C LEU A 51 -7.29 3.70 10.14
N PRO A 52 -7.71 4.69 10.95
CA PRO A 52 -6.91 5.17 12.08
C PRO A 52 -6.80 4.09 13.16
N GLN A 53 -5.73 4.15 13.97
CA GLN A 53 -5.53 3.29 15.15
C GLN A 53 -5.49 1.77 14.86
N ARG A 54 -5.19 1.39 13.61
CA ARG A 54 -5.05 0.00 13.16
C ARG A 54 -3.74 -0.16 12.41
N SER A 55 -3.21 -1.38 12.40
CA SER A 55 -2.21 -1.77 11.40
C SER A 55 -2.93 -1.95 10.06
N ASN A 56 -2.46 -1.26 9.02
CA ASN A 56 -3.03 -1.35 7.69
C ASN A 56 -1.98 -1.82 6.68
N ALA A 57 -2.26 -2.91 5.99
CA ALA A 57 -1.46 -3.44 4.90
C ALA A 57 -2.12 -3.14 3.56
N LEU A 58 -1.30 -2.98 2.51
CA LEU A 58 -1.76 -2.88 1.14
C LEU A 58 -1.17 -4.03 0.32
N LEU A 59 -2.04 -4.84 -0.29
CA LEU A 59 -1.64 -5.85 -1.28
C LEU A 59 -1.91 -5.31 -2.68
N VAL A 60 -0.87 -5.25 -3.50
CA VAL A 60 -0.92 -4.77 -4.88
C VAL A 60 -0.60 -5.92 -5.83
N GLY A 61 -1.55 -6.34 -6.67
CA GLY A 61 -1.27 -7.23 -7.79
C GLY A 61 -0.76 -6.44 -8.99
N ILE A 62 0.34 -6.86 -9.62
CA ILE A 62 0.88 -6.23 -10.83
C ILE A 62 0.88 -7.22 -11.99
N GLU A 63 0.54 -6.73 -13.18
CA GLU A 63 0.60 -7.49 -14.42
C GLU A 63 1.84 -7.13 -15.24
N ALA A 64 2.48 -8.16 -15.79
CA ALA A 64 3.55 -8.07 -16.81
C ALA A 64 4.74 -7.15 -16.48
N ALA A 65 4.96 -6.83 -15.21
CA ALA A 65 6.11 -6.04 -14.76
C ALA A 65 6.69 -6.62 -13.47
N GLU A 66 8.01 -6.67 -13.41
CA GLU A 66 8.77 -6.95 -12.21
C GLU A 66 9.19 -5.62 -11.58
N LEU A 67 8.95 -5.51 -10.29
CA LEU A 67 9.35 -4.41 -9.41
C LEU A 67 10.21 -4.99 -8.29
N ASN A 68 11.34 -4.39 -7.99
CA ASN A 68 12.08 -4.70 -6.79
C ASN A 68 11.70 -3.75 -5.64
N GLN A 69 12.35 -3.92 -4.50
CA GLN A 69 12.09 -3.09 -3.32
C GLN A 69 12.43 -1.61 -3.56
N ASP A 70 13.46 -1.31 -4.37
CA ASP A 70 13.88 0.06 -4.69
C ASP A 70 12.83 0.78 -5.55
N ASP A 71 12.14 0.06 -6.43
CA ASP A 71 11.01 0.61 -7.20
C ASP A 71 9.87 1.06 -6.27
N ILE A 72 9.52 0.26 -5.27
CA ILE A 72 8.49 0.61 -4.27
C ILE A 72 8.94 1.84 -3.48
N GLN A 73 10.22 1.87 -3.06
CA GLN A 73 10.78 3.00 -2.33
C GLN A 73 10.77 4.28 -3.18
N ARG A 74 11.15 4.21 -4.46
CA ARG A 74 11.09 5.35 -5.39
C ARG A 74 9.66 5.85 -5.58
N ALA A 75 8.69 4.95 -5.74
CA ALA A 75 7.28 5.33 -5.86
C ALA A 75 6.79 6.08 -4.61
N LEU A 76 7.15 5.61 -3.42
CA LEU A 76 6.77 6.23 -2.14
C LEU A 76 7.45 7.58 -1.92
N LEU A 77 8.75 7.69 -2.20
CA LEU A 77 9.47 8.95 -2.14
C LEU A 77 8.85 9.98 -3.11
N GLY A 78 8.47 9.55 -4.31
CA GLY A 78 7.80 10.41 -5.28
C GLY A 78 6.47 10.99 -4.77
N ILE A 79 5.61 10.18 -4.13
CA ILE A 79 4.35 10.70 -3.57
C ILE A 79 4.58 11.58 -2.34
N GLN A 80 5.58 11.29 -1.52
CA GLN A 80 5.95 12.13 -0.38
C GLN A 80 6.46 13.50 -0.84
N GLN A 81 7.37 13.55 -1.81
CA GLN A 81 7.91 14.79 -2.36
C GLN A 81 6.82 15.69 -2.95
N ARG A 82 5.85 15.11 -3.69
CA ARG A 82 4.70 15.87 -4.21
C ARG A 82 3.84 16.47 -3.10
N ALA A 83 3.60 15.70 -2.03
CA ALA A 83 2.87 16.20 -0.87
C ALA A 83 3.66 17.29 -0.13
N GLU A 84 4.98 17.13 0.02
CA GLU A 84 5.87 18.12 0.64
C GLU A 84 5.88 19.45 -0.11
N GLN A 85 5.89 19.38 -1.45
CA GLN A 85 5.80 20.54 -2.33
C GLN A 85 4.40 21.19 -2.37
N ASN A 86 3.42 20.63 -1.65
CA ASN A 86 2.01 21.03 -1.72
C ASN A 86 1.47 21.05 -3.16
N ASP A 87 1.82 20.05 -3.97
CA ASP A 87 1.25 19.88 -5.31
C ASP A 87 -0.28 19.77 -5.21
N ARG A 88 -0.97 20.87 -5.58
CA ARG A 88 -2.43 20.99 -5.43
C ARG A 88 -3.16 19.99 -6.31
N ALA A 89 -2.67 19.72 -7.51
CA ALA A 89 -3.29 18.77 -8.43
C ALA A 89 -3.19 17.34 -7.88
N PHE A 90 -2.04 16.98 -7.30
CA PHE A 90 -1.85 15.70 -6.62
C PHE A 90 -2.81 15.53 -5.44
N LEU A 91 -2.81 16.50 -4.51
CA LEU A 91 -3.60 16.43 -3.28
C LEU A 91 -5.11 16.36 -3.61
N GLN A 92 -5.59 17.17 -4.55
CA GLN A 92 -6.99 17.15 -4.99
C GLN A 92 -7.36 15.80 -5.63
N ARG A 93 -6.53 15.28 -6.54
CA ARG A 93 -6.78 13.99 -7.20
C ARG A 93 -6.89 12.85 -6.19
N CYS A 94 -6.00 12.81 -5.21
CA CYS A 94 -5.98 11.79 -4.16
C CYS A 94 -6.90 12.14 -2.97
N ARG A 95 -7.65 13.24 -3.04
CA ARG A 95 -8.64 13.70 -2.05
C ARG A 95 -8.05 14.02 -0.67
N PHE A 96 -6.80 14.46 -0.63
CA PHE A 96 -6.18 15.03 0.57
C PHE A 96 -6.46 16.53 0.66
N ARG A 97 -6.75 17.01 1.86
CA ARG A 97 -7.02 18.45 2.08
C ARG A 97 -5.76 19.29 1.96
N ASP A 98 -4.66 18.79 2.50
CA ASP A 98 -3.36 19.45 2.55
C ASP A 98 -2.23 18.43 2.79
N ARG A 99 -0.99 18.92 2.86
CA ARG A 99 0.20 18.12 3.21
C ARG A 99 0.07 17.38 4.54
N ALA A 100 -0.47 18.02 5.58
CA ALA A 100 -0.58 17.40 6.91
C ALA A 100 -1.59 16.24 6.89
N ASP A 101 -2.68 16.39 6.15
CA ASP A 101 -3.66 15.35 5.90
C ASP A 101 -3.03 14.15 5.19
N PHE A 102 -2.25 14.39 4.13
CA PHE A 102 -1.49 13.35 3.45
C PHE A 102 -0.60 12.56 4.43
N PHE A 103 0.27 13.24 5.19
CA PHE A 103 1.19 12.55 6.10
C PHE A 103 0.47 11.83 7.23
N ARG A 104 -0.68 12.34 7.68
CA ARG A 104 -1.53 11.65 8.65
C ARG A 104 -2.09 10.33 8.10
N HIS A 105 -2.41 10.28 6.82
CA HIS A 105 -2.83 9.04 6.14
C HIS A 105 -1.64 8.13 5.84
N TYR A 106 -0.51 8.69 5.40
CA TYR A 106 0.74 7.96 5.17
C TYR A 106 1.20 7.19 6.40
N GLN A 107 1.15 7.80 7.60
CA GLN A 107 1.50 7.15 8.86
C GLN A 107 0.57 5.99 9.27
N ARG A 108 -0.57 5.81 8.61
CA ARG A 108 -1.48 4.66 8.84
C ARG A 108 -1.07 3.43 8.05
N LEU A 109 -0.33 3.63 6.96
CA LEU A 109 0.21 2.53 6.16
C LEU A 109 1.31 1.84 6.97
N SER A 110 1.11 0.57 7.28
CA SER A 110 2.11 -0.26 7.95
C SER A 110 3.06 -0.88 6.93
N GLU A 111 2.50 -1.40 5.83
CA GLU A 111 3.26 -2.25 4.92
C GLU A 111 2.61 -2.35 3.53
N ILE A 112 3.44 -2.57 2.51
CA ILE A 112 3.03 -2.88 1.15
C ILE A 112 3.57 -4.25 0.77
N LEU A 113 2.71 -5.09 0.20
CA LEU A 113 3.06 -6.34 -0.46
C LEU A 113 2.69 -6.21 -1.94
N VAL A 114 3.64 -6.42 -2.82
CA VAL A 114 3.44 -6.39 -4.28
C VAL A 114 3.52 -7.81 -4.78
N ARG A 115 2.39 -8.36 -5.23
CA ARG A 115 2.32 -9.67 -5.87
C ARG A 115 2.51 -9.52 -7.38
N GLN A 116 3.47 -10.27 -7.90
CA GLN A 116 3.93 -10.19 -9.29
C GLN A 116 3.47 -11.42 -10.10
N PRO A 117 3.48 -11.33 -11.44
CA PRO A 117 3.27 -12.48 -12.29
C PRO A 117 4.37 -13.51 -12.01
N GLN A 118 3.99 -14.76 -11.80
CA GLN A 118 4.92 -15.82 -11.45
C GLN A 118 5.56 -16.37 -12.73
N LEU A 119 6.74 -15.86 -13.09
CA LEU A 119 7.54 -16.40 -14.21
C LEU A 119 8.46 -17.53 -13.75
N ASP A 120 8.99 -17.46 -12.52
CA ASP A 120 9.81 -18.51 -11.91
C ASP A 120 9.43 -18.77 -10.43
N ALA A 121 9.58 -20.01 -9.98
CA ALA A 121 8.98 -20.58 -8.76
C ALA A 121 9.54 -20.09 -7.40
N GLY A 122 10.24 -18.95 -7.36
CA GLY A 122 11.04 -18.56 -6.18
C GLY A 122 10.50 -17.42 -5.32
N ASN A 123 9.97 -16.34 -5.90
CA ASN A 123 9.56 -15.15 -5.16
C ASN A 123 8.56 -14.31 -5.97
N SER A 124 7.26 -14.51 -5.76
CA SER A 124 6.22 -13.70 -6.44
C SER A 124 5.74 -12.51 -5.61
N VAL A 125 6.39 -12.21 -4.47
CA VAL A 125 5.99 -11.11 -3.59
C VAL A 125 7.20 -10.26 -3.18
N VAL A 126 7.14 -8.97 -3.49
CA VAL A 126 8.10 -7.96 -3.01
C VAL A 126 7.44 -7.13 -1.93
N THR A 127 8.15 -6.86 -0.84
CA THR A 127 7.58 -6.22 0.34
C THR A 127 8.31 -4.95 0.72
N TRP A 128 7.58 -4.00 1.31
CA TRP A 128 8.14 -2.77 1.84
C TRP A 128 7.45 -2.40 3.15
N ILE A 129 8.25 -2.15 4.18
CA ILE A 129 7.78 -1.76 5.52
C ILE A 129 7.85 -0.26 5.67
N ASN A 130 6.78 0.36 6.17
CA ASN A 130 6.79 1.79 6.43
C ASN A 130 7.48 2.12 7.77
N PRO A 131 8.67 2.76 7.77
CA PRO A 131 9.32 3.15 9.01
C PRO A 131 8.55 4.24 9.78
N GLN A 132 7.61 4.93 9.13
CA GLN A 132 6.79 5.99 9.74
C GLN A 132 5.42 5.49 10.22
N ALA A 133 5.16 4.18 10.16
CA ALA A 133 3.90 3.60 10.59
C ALA A 133 3.66 3.84 12.09
N LYS A 134 2.52 4.45 12.43
CA LYS A 134 2.07 4.59 13.83
C LYS A 134 1.67 3.25 14.45
N HIS A 135 1.18 2.33 13.63
CA HIS A 135 0.78 0.99 14.04
C HIS A 135 1.42 -0.02 13.07
N PRO A 136 2.68 -0.42 13.27
CA PRO A 136 3.33 -1.40 12.41
C PRO A 136 2.65 -2.78 12.53
N LEU A 137 2.87 -3.64 11.54
CA LEU A 137 2.46 -5.04 11.67
C LEU A 137 3.39 -5.78 12.66
N PRO A 138 2.84 -6.54 13.62
CA PRO A 138 3.64 -7.39 14.50
C PRO A 138 4.53 -8.34 13.69
N SER A 139 5.75 -8.61 14.16
CA SER A 139 6.72 -9.47 13.45
C SER A 139 6.17 -10.87 13.13
N LYS A 140 5.36 -11.45 14.02
CA LYS A 140 4.70 -12.74 13.78
C LYS A 140 3.74 -12.71 12.59
N VAL A 141 2.99 -11.61 12.41
CA VAL A 141 2.09 -11.43 11.26
C VAL A 141 2.90 -11.28 9.98
N ARG A 142 3.96 -10.47 10.00
CA ARG A 142 4.87 -10.31 8.84
C ARG A 142 5.48 -11.64 8.40
N ASN A 143 6.03 -12.39 9.35
CA ASN A 143 6.60 -13.71 9.07
C ASN A 143 5.59 -14.67 8.45
N ALA A 144 4.32 -14.61 8.85
CA ALA A 144 3.26 -15.43 8.26
C ALA A 144 2.94 -14.99 6.83
N LEU A 145 2.78 -13.68 6.59
CA LEU A 145 2.52 -13.12 5.25
C LEU A 145 3.67 -13.42 4.27
N TYR A 146 4.92 -13.36 4.74
CA TYR A 146 6.09 -13.62 3.90
C TYR A 146 6.36 -15.11 3.68
N ARG A 147 5.62 -16.01 4.32
CA ARG A 147 5.79 -17.46 4.15
C ARG A 147 4.58 -18.12 3.50
N SER A 148 3.43 -17.45 3.45
CA SER A 148 2.20 -17.99 2.87
C SER A 148 2.23 -18.20 1.35
N HIS A 149 3.29 -17.76 0.67
CA HIS A 149 3.47 -17.91 -0.78
C HIS A 149 4.42 -19.05 -1.16
N VAL A 150 4.97 -19.78 -0.18
CA VAL A 150 5.75 -21.00 -0.40
C VAL A 150 4.78 -22.19 -0.29
N SER A 151 4.30 -22.70 -1.42
CA SER A 151 3.58 -23.97 -1.54
C SER A 151 4.01 -24.69 -2.80
#